data_AF-A0A838VBE9-F1
#
_entry.id   AF-A0A838VBE9-F1
#
_cell.length_a   1.000
_cell.length_b   1.000
_cell.length_c   1.000
_cell.angle_alpha   90.00
_cell.angle_beta   90.00
_cell.angle_gamma   90.00
#
_symmetry.space_group_name_H-M   'P 1'
#
loop_
_entity.id
_entity.type
_entity.pdbx_description
1 polymer ?
#
loop_
_entity_poly.entity_id
_entity_poly.type
_entity_poly.pdbx_seq_one_letter_code
_entity_poly.pdbx_strand_id
1 'polypeptide(L)'
;MGSRYSATIAYYEPIVARSPKDAEAWLNLGMAYRALGRYAEARAALDHVVALDNATLQNRFDDDVWSHSLARNGLATMAQSASR
;
A
#
# COMPACT_ATOMS: atom_id res chain seq x y z
N MET A 1 22.25 19.84 1.49
CA MET A 1 20.79 19.67 1.25
C MET A 1 20.16 18.45 1.97
N GLY A 2 20.88 17.68 2.80
CA GLY A 2 20.30 16.51 3.51
C GLY A 2 19.50 16.84 4.79
N SER A 3 19.72 18.01 5.41
CA SER A 3 19.15 18.32 6.74
C SER A 3 17.63 18.43 6.80
N ARG A 4 16.97 18.80 5.70
CA ARG A 4 15.51 18.98 5.72
C ARG A 4 14.79 17.63 5.65
N TYR A 5 15.35 16.68 4.92
CA TYR A 5 14.75 15.35 4.73
C TYR A 5 14.93 14.45 5.97
N SER A 6 16.04 14.59 6.71
CA SER A 6 16.20 13.87 7.98
C SER A 6 15.19 14.32 9.04
N ALA A 7 14.91 15.63 9.10
CA ALA A 7 13.86 16.17 9.97
C ALA A 7 12.46 15.71 9.53
N THR A 8 12.21 15.64 8.22
CA THR A 8 10.97 15.08 7.66
C THR A 8 10.76 13.64 8.11
N ILE A 9 11.78 12.78 8.00
CA ILE A 9 11.68 11.38 8.43
C ILE A 9 11.36 11.28 9.93
N ALA A 10 12.09 12.03 10.77
CA ALA A 10 11.87 12.03 12.21
C ALA A 10 10.46 12.52 12.60
N TYR A 11 9.85 13.40 11.80
CA TYR A 11 8.49 13.88 12.01
C TYR A 11 7.42 12.86 11.59
N TYR A 12 7.62 12.19 10.45
CA TYR A 12 6.64 11.27 9.88
C TYR A 12 6.72 9.83 10.43
N GLU A 13 7.88 9.38 10.95
CA GLU A 13 8.03 8.06 11.60
C GLU A 13 6.96 7.77 12.69
N PRO A 14 6.75 8.66 13.68
CA PRO A 14 5.72 8.43 14.70
C PRO A 14 4.29 8.54 14.13
N ILE A 15 4.09 9.27 13.03
CA ILE A 15 2.80 9.41 12.37
C ILE A 15 2.43 8.10 11.68
N VAL A 16 3.34 7.53 10.88
CA VAL A 16 3.09 6.23 10.22
C VAL A 16 2.97 5.08 11.23
N ALA A 17 3.63 5.20 12.39
CA ALA A 17 3.48 4.23 13.48
C ALA A 17 2.10 4.30 14.16
N ARG A 18 1.54 5.51 14.32
CA ARG A 18 0.20 5.70 14.93
C ARG A 18 -0.94 5.50 13.92
N SER A 19 -0.71 5.87 12.66
CA SER A 19 -1.67 5.83 11.56
C SER A 19 -1.06 5.08 10.37
N PRO A 20 -0.95 3.74 10.45
CA PRO A 20 -0.35 2.95 9.38
C PRO A 20 -1.17 2.96 8.09
N LYS A 21 -2.39 3.49 8.12
CA LYS A 21 -3.29 3.66 6.96
C LYS A 21 -3.16 5.01 6.26
N ASP A 22 -2.31 5.89 6.76
CA ASP A 22 -2.11 7.22 6.17
C ASP A 22 -1.13 7.13 4.98
N ALA A 23 -1.71 6.94 3.79
CA ALA A 23 -0.97 6.85 2.54
C ALA A 23 -0.15 8.12 2.23
N GLU A 24 -0.62 9.29 2.66
CA GLU A 24 0.09 10.57 2.42
C GLU A 24 1.35 10.67 3.29
N ALA A 25 1.26 10.25 4.55
CA ALA A 25 2.42 10.18 5.44
C ALA A 25 3.50 9.22 4.90
N TRP A 26 3.11 8.03 4.44
CA TRP A 26 4.04 7.06 3.83
C TRP A 26 4.67 7.59 2.53
N LEU A 27 3.90 8.30 1.69
CA LEU A 27 4.41 8.90 0.46
C LEU A 27 5.48 9.97 0.75
N ASN A 28 5.20 10.86 1.71
CA ASN A 28 6.13 11.91 2.14
C ASN A 28 7.41 11.33 2.76
N LEU A 29 7.29 10.26 3.55
CA LEU A 29 8.42 9.52 4.12
C LEU A 29 9.29 8.89 3.02
N GLY A 30 8.67 8.24 2.03
CA GLY A 30 9.37 7.63 0.89
C GLY A 30 10.11 8.65 0.03
N MET A 31 9.50 9.81 -0.24
CA MET A 31 10.17 10.90 -0.94
C MET A 31 11.39 11.44 -0.17
N ALA A 32 11.26 11.58 1.15
CA ALA A 32 12.37 12.02 2.00
C ALA A 32 13.53 11.02 2.00
N TYR A 33 13.25 9.71 2.08
CA TYR A 33 14.27 8.67 1.96
C TYR A 33 14.97 8.68 0.60
N ARG A 34 14.21 8.83 -0.50
CA ARG A 34 14.77 8.93 -1.85
C ARG A 34 15.70 10.14 -1.99
N ALA A 35 15.33 11.28 -1.43
CA ALA A 35 16.16 12.49 -1.46
C ALA A 35 17.46 12.36 -0.62
N LEU A 36 17.48 11.45 0.35
CA LEU A 36 18.68 11.09 1.12
C LEU A 36 19.50 9.95 0.47
N GLY A 37 19.06 9.40 -0.66
CA GLY A 37 19.71 8.24 -1.30
C GLY A 37 19.41 6.90 -0.62
N ARG A 38 18.47 6.86 0.33
CA ARG A 38 18.00 5.65 1.02
C ARG A 38 16.91 4.96 0.21
N TYR A 39 17.31 4.39 -0.93
CA TYR A 39 16.36 3.85 -1.91
C TYR A 39 15.60 2.61 -1.42
N ALA A 40 16.20 1.79 -0.54
CA ALA A 40 15.55 0.60 -0.01
C ALA A 40 14.35 0.96 0.88
N GLU A 41 14.54 1.92 1.78
CA GLU A 41 13.52 2.43 2.68
C GLU A 41 12.46 3.22 1.93
N ALA A 42 12.87 4.00 0.92
CA ALA A 42 11.93 4.68 0.04
C ALA A 42 11.00 3.68 -0.68
N ARG A 43 11.54 2.56 -1.17
CA ARG A 43 10.76 1.52 -1.83
C ARG A 43 9.79 0.84 -0.86
N ALA A 44 10.22 0.49 0.34
CA ALA A 44 9.34 -0.09 1.36
C ALA A 44 8.18 0.86 1.73
N ALA A 45 8.45 2.16 1.86
CA ALA A 45 7.42 3.16 2.14
C ALA A 45 6.42 3.29 0.98
N LEU A 46 6.89 3.30 -0.27
CA LEU A 46 6.02 3.36 -1.46
C LEU A 46 5.21 2.08 -1.65
N ASP A 47 5.78 0.90 -1.38
CA ASP A 47 5.05 -0.37 -1.44
C ASP A 47 3.90 -0.39 -0.43
N HIS A 48 4.07 0.21 0.76
CA HIS A 48 2.98 0.40 1.72
C HIS A 48 1.85 1.30 1.18
N VAL A 49 2.17 2.40 0.49
CA VAL A 49 1.17 3.28 -0.14
C VAL A 49 0.35 2.50 -1.18
N VAL A 50 1.03 1.74 -2.04
CA VAL A 50 0.37 0.94 -3.07
C VAL A 50 -0.50 -0.15 -2.44
N ALA A 51 -0.04 -0.80 -1.36
CA ALA A 51 -0.84 -1.79 -0.65
C ALA A 51 -2.11 -1.19 -0.01
N LEU A 52 -2.03 0.03 0.53
CA LEU A 52 -3.17 0.75 1.10
C LEU A 52 -4.18 1.18 0.04
N ASP A 53 -3.71 1.73 -1.08
CA ASP A 53 -4.56 2.09 -2.21
C ASP A 53 -5.20 0.84 -2.81
N ASN A 54 -4.42 -0.23 -3.00
CA ASN A 54 -4.94 -1.50 -3.50
C ASN A 54 -5.97 -2.10 -2.54
N ALA A 55 -5.74 -2.11 -1.22
CA ALA A 55 -6.73 -2.58 -0.25
C ALA A 55 -8.00 -1.73 -0.25
N THR A 56 -7.87 -0.41 -0.44
CA THR A 56 -9.01 0.51 -0.58
C THR A 56 -9.77 0.22 -1.86
N LEU A 57 -9.07 -0.01 -2.97
CA LEU A 57 -9.66 -0.39 -4.25
C LEU A 57 -10.32 -1.76 -4.18
N GLN A 58 -9.70 -2.76 -3.56
CA GLN A 58 -10.26 -4.10 -3.36
C GLN A 58 -11.60 -4.00 -2.63
N ASN A 59 -11.61 -3.25 -1.52
CA ASN A 59 -12.83 -3.01 -0.75
C ASN A 59 -13.88 -2.16 -1.51
N ARG A 60 -13.46 -1.34 -2.49
CA ARG A 60 -14.38 -0.59 -3.38
C ARG A 60 -14.89 -1.41 -4.57
N PHE A 61 -14.19 -2.48 -4.92
CA PHE A 61 -14.54 -3.38 -6.02
C PHE A 61 -15.36 -4.59 -5.55
N ASP A 62 -15.38 -4.88 -4.24
CA ASP A 62 -16.25 -5.89 -3.62
C ASP A 62 -17.75 -5.52 -3.67
N ASP A 63 -18.11 -4.23 -3.81
CA ASP A 63 -19.51 -3.81 -3.91
C ASP A 63 -20.14 -3.89 -5.31
N ASP A 64 -19.39 -4.12 -6.40
CA ASP A 64 -20.03 -4.18 -7.74
C ASP A 64 -19.27 -5.02 -8.81
N VAL A 65 -17.94 -5.16 -8.72
CA VAL A 65 -17.13 -5.61 -9.88
C VAL A 65 -16.44 -6.96 -9.69
N TRP A 66 -16.15 -7.39 -8.45
CA TRP A 66 -15.44 -8.66 -8.22
C TRP A 66 -16.25 -9.90 -8.65
N SER A 67 -17.59 -9.85 -8.52
CA SER A 67 -18.51 -10.90 -8.98
C SER A 67 -18.63 -10.97 -10.51
N HIS A 68 -18.56 -9.84 -11.21
CA HIS A 68 -18.72 -9.79 -12.67
C HIS A 68 -17.42 -10.02 -13.45
N SER A 69 -16.25 -9.76 -12.84
CA SER A 69 -14.95 -9.93 -13.52
C SER A 69 -14.33 -11.32 -13.32
N LEU A 70 -14.51 -11.95 -12.14
CA LEU A 70 -13.99 -13.30 -11.88
C LEU A 70 -14.71 -14.41 -12.65
N ALA A 71 -15.89 -14.14 -13.21
CA ALA A 71 -16.58 -15.07 -14.09
C ALA A 71 -15.88 -15.22 -15.47
N ARG A 72 -14.99 -14.30 -15.86
CA ARG A 72 -14.44 -14.27 -17.22
C ARG A 72 -13.07 -14.94 -17.39
N ASN A 73 -12.32 -15.16 -16.31
CA ASN A 73 -11.01 -15.82 -16.35
C ASN A 73 -10.92 -17.03 -15.39
N GLY A 74 -11.68 -18.08 -15.68
CA GLY A 74 -11.16 -19.47 -15.69
C GLY A 74 -10.56 -20.11 -14.43
N LEU A 75 -10.79 -19.60 -13.21
CA LEU A 75 -10.33 -20.26 -11.96
C LEU A 75 -11.44 -20.61 -10.97
N ALA A 76 -12.71 -20.57 -11.40
CA ALA A 76 -13.85 -21.01 -10.58
C ALA A 76 -13.91 -22.54 -10.30
N THR A 77 -12.97 -23.32 -10.82
CA THR A 77 -13.09 -24.80 -10.81
C THR A 77 -12.57 -25.48 -9.54
N MET A 78 -12.14 -24.77 -8.49
CA MET A 78 -11.56 -25.44 -7.31
C MET A 78 -12.26 -25.16 -5.96
N ALA A 79 -13.28 -24.30 -5.90
CA ALA A 79 -13.96 -24.02 -4.63
C ALA A 79 -15.18 -24.91 -4.33
N GLN A 80 -15.68 -25.72 -5.28
CA GLN A 80 -16.87 -26.57 -5.06
C GLN A 80 -16.58 -28.08 -4.83
N SER A 81 -15.33 -28.54 -4.87
CA SER A 81 -15.00 -29.96 -4.64
C SER A 81 -14.64 -30.30 -3.19
N ALA A 82 -14.97 -29.44 -2.22
CA ALA A 82 -15.02 -29.79 -0.81
C ALA A 82 -16.47 -30.04 -0.37
N SER A 83 -17.17 -30.92 -1.09
CA SER A 83 -18.31 -31.66 -0.54
C SER A 83 -17.80 -33.01 -0.04
N ARG A 84 -17.72 -33.15 1.28
CA ARG A 84 -18.02 -34.39 2.01
C ARG A 84 -18.53 -34.03 3.39
#